data_AF-A0A3E3IQX3-F1
#
_entry.id   AF-A0A3E3IQX3-F1
#
_cell.length_a   1.000
_cell.length_b   1.000
_cell.length_c   1.000
_cell.angle_alpha   90.00
_cell.angle_beta   90.00
_cell.angle_gamma   90.00
#
_symmetry.space_group_name_H-M   'P 1'
#
loop_
_entity.id
_entity.type
_entity.pdbx_description
1 polymer ?
#
loop_
_entity_poly.entity_id
_entity_poly.type
_entity_poly.pdbx_seq_one_letter_code
_entity_poly.pdbx_strand_id
1 'polypeptide(L)'
;MNAISVRKVEACELTPIMIFLLQEVYHTELNEFVIMYDGKQNILYVNRKIPHMDVNKFLQVAGYEGEYINDPDCEVYEISRYISYKYGYSTLKILKDFYNDKRRKRESEKAQGQVAGLYQAIRNYELDDNIPDAFHGREFLIYHLMSLAREQKKKTVEHMVGYDIKMVFLYGYFLGMGVITENNENCEDEKKTEYLMQINRLSSKMNAKQLKKLYYHVNRIFVSL
;
A
#
# COMPACT_ATOMS: atom_id res chain seq x y z
N MET A 1 19.50 3.42 -0.39
CA MET A 1 19.14 2.79 -1.68
C MET A 1 20.27 3.00 -2.67
N ASN A 2 20.52 2.04 -3.56
CA ASN A 2 21.49 2.23 -4.63
C ASN A 2 20.95 3.28 -5.62
N ALA A 3 21.84 4.18 -6.07
CA ALA A 3 21.50 5.15 -7.11
C ALA A 3 21.06 4.42 -8.40
N ILE A 4 20.06 4.97 -9.10
CA ILE A 4 19.63 4.44 -10.40
C ILE A 4 20.76 4.66 -11.40
N SER A 5 21.27 3.60 -12.00
CA SER A 5 22.25 3.70 -13.07
C SER A 5 21.55 3.93 -14.40
N VAL A 6 22.08 4.82 -15.24
CA VAL A 6 21.53 5.08 -16.58
C VAL A 6 22.45 4.50 -17.64
N ARG A 7 21.89 3.75 -18.59
CA ARG A 7 22.60 3.27 -19.78
C ARG A 7 21.92 3.80 -21.03
N LYS A 8 22.66 4.56 -21.83
CA LYS A 8 22.25 5.01 -23.15
C LYS A 8 22.46 3.88 -24.14
N VAL A 9 21.43 3.48 -24.87
CA VAL A 9 21.46 2.34 -25.79
C VAL A 9 20.67 2.63 -27.07
N GLU A 10 20.99 1.93 -28.14
CA GLU A 10 20.16 1.77 -29.33
C GLU A 10 19.14 0.64 -29.11
N ALA A 11 18.05 0.64 -29.88
CA ALA A 11 16.97 -0.34 -29.71
C ALA A 11 17.45 -1.80 -29.95
N CYS A 12 18.44 -2.01 -30.81
CA CYS A 12 19.03 -3.34 -31.09
C CYS A 12 19.89 -3.89 -29.95
N GLU A 13 20.24 -3.06 -28.95
CA GLU A 13 21.01 -3.48 -27.77
C GLU A 13 20.10 -3.93 -26.61
N LEU A 14 18.78 -3.84 -26.78
CA LEU A 14 17.83 -4.38 -25.80
C LEU A 14 17.88 -5.90 -25.77
N THR A 15 17.79 -6.47 -24.57
CA THR A 15 17.70 -7.92 -24.40
C THR A 15 16.38 -8.45 -24.97
N PRO A 16 16.29 -9.71 -25.39
CA PRO A 16 15.04 -10.31 -25.87
C PRO A 16 13.88 -10.17 -24.87
N ILE A 17 14.16 -10.27 -23.56
CA ILE A 17 13.16 -10.08 -22.51
C ILE A 17 12.65 -8.63 -22.48
N MET A 18 13.54 -7.65 -22.63
CA MET A 18 13.14 -6.24 -22.67
C MET A 18 12.30 -5.94 -23.91
N ILE A 19 12.64 -6.50 -25.07
CA ILE A 19 11.86 -6.36 -26.30
C ILE A 19 10.47 -6.97 -26.12
N PHE A 20 10.40 -8.19 -25.58
CA PHE A 20 9.13 -8.85 -25.26
C PHE A 20 8.25 -8.00 -24.32
N LEU A 21 8.82 -7.48 -23.23
CA LEU A 21 8.07 -6.62 -22.31
C LEU A 21 7.60 -5.32 -22.99
N LEU A 22 8.47 -4.69 -23.79
CA LEU A 22 8.14 -3.46 -24.52
C LEU A 22 6.91 -3.66 -25.42
N GLN A 23 6.85 -4.78 -26.14
CA GLN A 23 5.77 -5.10 -27.08
C GLN A 23 4.51 -5.63 -26.38
N GLU A 24 4.66 -6.62 -25.50
CA GLU A 24 3.51 -7.34 -24.93
C GLU A 24 2.92 -6.65 -23.69
N VAL A 25 3.73 -5.94 -22.91
CA VAL A 25 3.28 -5.29 -21.65
C VAL A 25 3.08 -3.80 -21.82
N TYR A 26 3.94 -3.15 -22.60
CA TYR A 26 3.90 -1.70 -22.79
C TYR A 26 3.32 -1.29 -24.16
N HIS A 27 3.01 -2.27 -25.02
CA HIS A 27 2.40 -2.07 -26.34
C HIS A 27 3.11 -0.99 -27.15
N THR A 28 4.44 -1.03 -27.15
CA THR A 28 5.30 -0.07 -27.85
C THR A 28 6.14 -0.80 -28.89
N GLU A 29 6.20 -0.25 -30.10
CA GLU A 29 7.05 -0.79 -31.16
C GLU A 29 8.54 -0.54 -30.85
N LEU A 30 9.42 -1.39 -31.38
CA LEU A 30 10.86 -1.31 -31.09
C LEU A 30 11.51 -0.02 -31.62
N ASN A 31 11.01 0.50 -32.75
CA ASN A 31 11.43 1.78 -33.36
C ASN A 31 11.02 3.01 -32.51
N GLU A 32 9.99 2.87 -31.67
CA GLU A 32 9.46 3.89 -30.76
C GLU A 32 10.04 3.78 -29.34
N PHE A 33 10.98 2.86 -29.12
CA PHE A 33 11.64 2.67 -27.83
C PHE A 33 12.20 3.98 -27.26
N VAL A 34 11.74 4.36 -26.06
CA VAL A 34 12.23 5.52 -25.30
C VAL A 34 13.06 5.05 -24.10
N ILE A 35 12.52 4.14 -23.30
CA ILE A 35 13.16 3.61 -22.09
C ILE A 35 12.72 2.17 -21.81
N MET A 36 13.54 1.46 -21.05
CA MET A 36 13.26 0.18 -20.38
C MET A 36 14.00 0.16 -19.05
N TYR A 37 13.57 -0.64 -18.08
CA TYR A 37 14.27 -0.77 -16.81
C TYR A 37 14.60 -2.22 -16.48
N ASP A 38 15.67 -2.41 -15.70
CA ASP A 38 15.96 -3.64 -14.98
C ASP A 38 15.84 -3.33 -13.48
N GLY A 39 14.75 -3.79 -12.87
CA GLY A 39 14.49 -3.58 -11.45
C GLY A 39 15.45 -4.33 -10.52
N LYS A 40 16.03 -5.45 -10.97
CA LYS A 40 17.00 -6.24 -10.19
C LYS A 40 18.34 -5.52 -10.12
N GLN A 41 18.81 -5.01 -11.26
CA GLN A 41 20.07 -4.29 -11.36
C GLN A 41 19.94 -2.79 -11.05
N ASN A 42 18.72 -2.27 -10.93
CA ASN A 42 18.41 -0.86 -10.73
C ASN A 42 18.97 0.02 -11.87
N ILE A 43 18.78 -0.44 -13.12
CA ILE A 43 19.27 0.23 -14.34
C ILE A 43 18.09 0.77 -15.14
N LEU A 44 18.19 2.02 -15.59
CA LEU A 44 17.32 2.61 -16.61
C LEU A 44 18.07 2.63 -17.95
N TYR A 45 17.60 1.82 -18.90
CA TYR A 45 18.05 1.85 -20.29
C TYR A 45 17.27 2.94 -21.02
N VAL A 46 17.98 3.85 -21.68
CA VAL A 46 17.38 5.01 -22.35
C VAL A 46 17.87 5.03 -23.79
N ASN A 47 16.95 5.24 -24.73
CA ASN A 47 17.29 5.43 -26.13
C ASN A 47 18.34 6.55 -26.28
N ARG A 48 19.41 6.32 -27.04
CA ARG A 48 20.52 7.27 -27.13
C ARG A 48 20.07 8.67 -27.57
N LYS A 49 19.04 8.75 -28.40
CA LYS A 49 18.48 9.98 -28.99
C LYS A 49 17.84 10.91 -27.95
N ILE A 50 17.50 10.42 -26.76
CA ILE A 50 16.82 11.21 -25.73
C ILE A 50 17.77 12.27 -25.13
N PRO A 51 17.41 13.56 -25.08
CA PRO A 51 18.25 14.60 -24.50
C PRO A 51 18.55 14.36 -23.01
N HIS A 52 19.74 14.74 -22.55
CA HIS A 52 20.15 14.57 -21.15
C HIS A 52 19.18 15.25 -20.15
N MET A 53 18.63 16.42 -20.50
CA MET A 53 17.64 17.09 -19.65
C MET A 53 16.36 16.29 -19.44
N ASP A 54 15.98 15.44 -20.39
CA ASP A 54 14.80 14.58 -20.27
C ASP A 54 15.13 13.28 -19.53
N VAL A 55 16.35 12.77 -19.66
CA VAL A 55 16.86 11.69 -18.80
C VAL A 55 16.79 12.08 -17.32
N ASN A 56 17.16 13.32 -16.97
CA ASN A 56 17.07 13.78 -15.57
C ASN A 56 15.62 13.84 -15.06
N LYS A 57 14.64 14.10 -15.93
CA LYS A 57 13.22 14.04 -15.59
C LYS A 57 12.77 12.59 -15.35
N PHE A 58 13.22 11.66 -16.20
CA PHE A 58 12.96 10.23 -16.02
C PHE A 58 13.49 9.73 -14.68
N LEU A 59 14.70 10.16 -14.29
CA LEU A 59 15.29 9.80 -13.01
C LEU A 59 14.54 10.37 -11.81
N GLN A 60 13.97 11.58 -11.92
CA GLN A 60 13.14 12.15 -10.86
C GLN A 60 11.87 11.31 -10.63
N VAL A 61 11.17 10.92 -11.70
CA VAL A 61 9.97 10.07 -11.59
C VAL A 61 10.33 8.67 -11.07
N ALA A 62 11.32 8.02 -11.68
CA ALA A 62 11.73 6.68 -11.25
C ALA A 62 12.23 6.70 -9.80
N GLY A 63 13.02 7.71 -9.45
CA GLY A 63 13.70 7.89 -8.17
C GLY A 63 12.82 8.42 -7.05
N TYR A 64 11.57 8.79 -7.33
CA TYR A 64 10.67 9.35 -6.33
C TYR A 64 10.51 8.42 -5.12
N GLU A 65 10.66 8.99 -3.92
CA GLU A 65 10.61 8.23 -2.66
C GLU A 65 9.27 8.35 -1.92
N GLY A 66 8.41 9.29 -2.31
CA GLY A 66 7.09 9.47 -1.71
C GLY A 66 6.16 8.29 -1.95
N GLU A 67 4.98 8.31 -1.31
CA GLU A 67 4.06 7.16 -1.27
C GLU A 67 3.16 7.06 -2.51
N TYR A 68 2.70 8.20 -3.03
CA TYR A 68 1.68 8.26 -4.08
C TYR A 68 2.15 9.07 -5.29
N ILE A 69 2.68 8.40 -6.31
CA ILE A 69 3.16 9.03 -7.56
C ILE A 69 2.02 9.51 -8.48
N ASN A 70 0.78 9.12 -8.19
CA ASN A 70 -0.40 9.54 -8.95
C ASN A 70 -1.14 10.71 -8.29
N ASP A 71 -0.69 11.16 -7.12
CA ASP A 71 -1.28 12.29 -6.43
C ASP A 71 -0.98 13.59 -7.23
N PRO A 72 -2.00 14.39 -7.57
CA PRO A 72 -1.81 15.70 -8.19
C PRO A 72 -0.86 16.62 -7.41
N ASP A 73 -0.80 16.45 -6.09
CA ASP A 73 0.03 17.27 -5.21
C ASP A 73 1.46 16.72 -5.04
N CYS A 74 1.82 15.61 -5.70
CA CYS A 74 3.18 15.07 -5.60
C CYS A 74 4.21 15.88 -6.41
N GLU A 75 5.45 15.92 -5.91
CA GLU A 75 6.56 16.71 -6.47
C GLU A 75 6.87 16.38 -7.94
N VAL A 76 6.54 15.16 -8.37
CA VAL A 76 6.82 14.66 -9.73
C VAL A 76 5.58 14.66 -10.63
N TYR A 77 4.45 15.25 -10.20
CA TYR A 77 3.20 15.24 -10.95
C TYR A 77 3.35 15.94 -12.32
N GLU A 78 3.80 17.19 -12.33
CA GLU A 78 3.98 17.97 -13.56
C GLU A 78 5.06 17.37 -14.48
N ILE A 79 6.12 16.79 -13.89
CA ILE A 79 7.15 16.06 -14.63
C ILE A 79 6.54 14.82 -15.29
N SER A 80 5.70 14.09 -14.57
CA SER A 80 4.99 12.92 -15.08
C SER A 80 4.07 13.29 -16.24
N ARG A 81 3.35 14.41 -16.13
CA ARG A 81 2.52 14.95 -17.22
C ARG A 81 3.35 15.27 -18.45
N TYR A 82 4.44 16.02 -18.29
CA TYR A 82 5.37 16.33 -19.38
C TYR A 82 5.85 15.06 -20.11
N ILE A 83 6.26 14.03 -19.36
CA ILE A 83 6.75 12.76 -19.94
C ILE A 83 5.63 12.08 -20.72
N SER A 84 4.41 12.00 -20.16
CA SER A 84 3.27 11.40 -20.85
C SER A 84 2.91 12.13 -22.13
N TYR A 85 2.96 13.47 -22.14
CA TYR A 85 2.65 14.26 -23.33
C TYR A 85 3.74 14.16 -24.41
N LYS A 86 5.02 14.15 -24.03
CA LYS A 86 6.14 14.17 -24.98
C LYS A 86 6.54 12.79 -25.49
N TYR A 87 6.50 11.78 -24.63
CA TYR A 87 7.02 10.43 -24.90
C TYR A 87 5.95 9.34 -24.82
N GLY A 88 4.69 9.73 -24.62
CA GLY A 88 3.57 8.82 -24.55
C GLY A 88 3.36 8.19 -23.17
N TYR A 89 2.15 7.65 -23.00
CA TYR A 89 1.75 6.99 -21.76
C TYR A 89 2.59 5.75 -21.43
N SER A 90 3.02 4.98 -22.43
CA SER A 90 3.85 3.78 -22.22
C SER A 90 5.18 4.11 -21.54
N THR A 91 5.84 5.20 -21.95
CA THR A 91 7.04 5.71 -21.26
C THR A 91 6.76 6.04 -19.79
N LEU A 92 5.67 6.75 -19.51
CA LEU A 92 5.29 7.04 -18.11
C LEU A 92 4.97 5.76 -17.32
N LYS A 93 4.30 4.79 -17.95
CA LYS A 93 3.96 3.50 -17.32
C LYS A 93 5.22 2.73 -16.92
N ILE A 94 6.21 2.64 -17.81
CA ILE A 94 7.51 1.99 -17.53
C ILE A 94 8.20 2.64 -16.31
N LEU A 95 8.19 3.98 -16.22
CA LEU A 95 8.75 4.70 -15.07
C LEU A 95 8.00 4.42 -13.78
N LYS A 96 6.66 4.39 -13.83
CA LYS A 96 5.81 4.09 -12.68
C LYS A 96 6.01 2.66 -12.20
N ASP A 97 6.18 1.70 -13.10
CA ASP A 97 6.47 0.31 -12.75
C ASP A 97 7.83 0.18 -12.06
N PHE A 98 8.86 0.88 -12.56
CA PHE A 98 10.16 0.93 -11.89
C PHE A 98 10.09 1.59 -10.51
N TYR A 99 9.35 2.69 -10.36
CA TYR A 99 9.06 3.31 -9.07
C TYR A 99 8.35 2.32 -8.12
N ASN A 100 7.31 1.62 -8.62
CA ASN A 100 6.49 0.72 -7.83
C ASN A 100 7.27 -0.48 -7.32
N ASP A 101 8.15 -1.07 -8.12
CA ASP A 101 9.02 -2.17 -7.69
C ASP A 101 9.90 -1.76 -6.52
N LYS A 102 10.46 -0.55 -6.58
CA LYS A 102 11.29 -0.01 -5.49
C LYS A 102 10.49 0.35 -4.26
N ARG A 103 9.32 0.97 -4.44
CA ARG A 103 8.39 1.25 -3.32
C ARG A 103 8.03 -0.06 -2.61
N ARG A 104 7.63 -1.10 -3.35
CA ARG A 104 7.32 -2.42 -2.78
C ARG A 104 8.51 -3.02 -2.04
N LYS A 105 9.72 -2.91 -2.58
CA LYS A 105 10.94 -3.35 -1.90
C LYS A 105 11.15 -2.60 -0.58
N ARG A 106 11.04 -1.27 -0.56
CA ARG A 106 11.13 -0.47 0.68
C ARG A 106 10.08 -0.88 1.72
N GLU A 107 8.83 -1.05 1.30
CA GLU A 107 7.75 -1.46 2.20
C GLU A 107 7.97 -2.88 2.75
N SER A 108 8.48 -3.80 1.91
CA SER A 108 8.85 -5.14 2.35
C SER A 108 10.00 -5.13 3.36
N GLU A 109 11.06 -4.36 3.11
CA GLU A 109 12.19 -4.20 4.03
C GLU A 109 11.76 -3.60 5.38
N LYS A 110 10.90 -2.57 5.36
CA LYS A 110 10.30 -1.99 6.58
C LYS A 110 9.50 -3.03 7.36
N ALA A 111 8.65 -3.79 6.68
CA ALA A 111 7.83 -4.83 7.30
C ALA A 111 8.68 -5.97 7.90
N GLN A 112 9.71 -6.41 7.18
CA GLN A 112 10.67 -7.41 7.69
C GLN A 112 11.40 -6.93 8.94
N GLY A 113 11.74 -5.65 9.03
CA GLY A 113 12.36 -5.08 10.23
C GLY A 113 11.47 -5.11 11.47
N GLN A 114 10.15 -5.21 11.31
CA GLN A 114 9.17 -5.18 12.41
C GLN A 114 8.61 -6.57 12.77
N VAL A 115 8.66 -7.53 11.83
CA VAL A 115 7.92 -8.79 11.95
C VAL A 115 8.33 -9.62 13.17
N ALA A 116 9.62 -9.70 13.49
CA ALA A 116 10.11 -10.50 14.61
C ALA A 116 9.63 -9.94 15.97
N GLY A 117 9.66 -8.62 16.13
CA GLY A 117 9.18 -7.97 17.36
C GLY A 117 7.68 -8.12 17.53
N LEU A 118 6.90 -7.94 16.45
CA LEU A 118 5.46 -8.16 16.46
C LEU A 118 5.10 -9.60 16.78
N TYR A 119 5.77 -10.57 16.15
CA TYR A 119 5.55 -11.99 16.41
C TYR A 119 5.80 -12.35 17.87
N GLN A 120 6.90 -11.87 18.46
CA GLN A 120 7.19 -12.15 19.87
C GLN A 120 6.17 -11.50 20.81
N ALA A 121 5.71 -10.28 20.52
CA ALA A 121 4.68 -9.62 21.33
C ALA A 121 3.35 -10.39 21.31
N ILE A 122 2.92 -10.87 20.12
CA ILE A 122 1.71 -11.68 19.98
C ILE A 122 1.87 -13.02 20.72
N ARG A 123 3.02 -13.68 20.57
CA ARG A 123 3.28 -14.96 21.24
C ARG A 123 3.27 -14.84 22.77
N ASN A 124 3.80 -13.75 23.32
CA ASN A 124 3.77 -13.51 24.77
C ASN A 124 2.33 -13.33 25.28
N TYR A 125 1.46 -12.72 24.48
CA TYR A 125 0.04 -12.59 24.80
C TYR A 125 -0.67 -13.96 24.75
N GLU A 126 -0.37 -14.80 23.76
CA GLU A 126 -0.95 -16.15 23.61
C GLU A 126 -0.58 -17.08 24.78
N LEU A 127 0.62 -16.94 25.34
CA LEU A 127 1.12 -17.78 26.43
C LEU A 127 0.68 -17.32 27.84
N ASP A 128 -0.07 -16.21 27.95
CA ASP A 128 -0.58 -15.75 29.23
C ASP A 128 -1.89 -16.49 29.56
N ASP A 129 -1.79 -17.48 30.44
CA ASP A 129 -2.92 -18.30 30.92
C ASP A 129 -4.05 -17.47 31.58
N ASN A 130 -3.80 -16.21 31.92
CA ASN A 130 -4.81 -15.31 32.50
C ASN A 130 -5.66 -14.60 31.45
N ILE A 131 -5.33 -14.74 30.17
CA ILE A 131 -6.03 -14.08 29.08
C ILE A 131 -7.03 -15.05 28.46
N PRO A 132 -8.33 -14.70 28.39
CA PRO A 132 -9.32 -15.53 27.73
C PRO A 132 -8.95 -15.75 26.26
N ASP A 133 -9.12 -16.98 25.77
CA ASP A 133 -8.98 -17.29 24.35
C ASP A 133 -10.11 -16.60 23.56
N ALA A 134 -9.81 -15.40 23.08
CA ALA A 134 -10.71 -14.57 22.29
C ALA A 134 -11.01 -15.17 20.90
N PHE A 135 -10.28 -16.20 20.47
CA PHE A 135 -10.47 -16.89 19.21
C PHE A 135 -11.42 -18.09 19.34
N HIS A 136 -11.28 -18.91 20.38
CA HIS A 136 -12.04 -20.16 20.55
C HIS A 136 -13.56 -19.96 20.41
N GLY A 137 -14.14 -18.98 21.11
CA GLY A 137 -15.59 -18.71 21.05
C GLY A 137 -16.09 -18.13 19.71
N ARG A 138 -15.19 -17.80 18.78
CA ARG A 138 -15.49 -17.06 17.54
C ARG A 138 -15.01 -17.77 16.28
N GLU A 139 -14.38 -18.93 16.41
CA GLU A 139 -13.75 -19.66 15.31
C GLU A 139 -14.72 -19.92 14.15
N PHE A 140 -15.92 -20.41 14.43
CA PHE A 140 -16.95 -20.66 13.41
C PHE A 140 -17.42 -19.38 12.71
N LEU A 141 -17.61 -18.29 13.45
CA LEU A 141 -17.99 -17.00 12.87
C LEU A 141 -16.89 -16.49 11.92
N ILE A 142 -15.63 -16.57 12.37
CA ILE A 142 -14.46 -16.17 11.57
C ILE A 142 -14.37 -17.03 10.31
N TYR A 143 -14.55 -18.35 10.42
CA TYR A 143 -14.55 -19.26 9.28
C TYR A 143 -15.59 -18.84 8.22
N HIS A 144 -16.84 -18.60 8.62
CA HIS A 144 -17.88 -18.20 7.69
C HIS A 144 -17.65 -16.80 7.10
N LEU A 145 -17.15 -15.85 7.90
CA LEU A 145 -16.75 -14.53 7.41
C LEU A 145 -15.66 -14.63 6.33
N MET A 146 -14.65 -15.48 6.55
CA MET A 146 -13.60 -15.73 5.58
C MET A 146 -14.14 -16.38 4.30
N SER A 147 -15.04 -17.38 4.42
CA SER A 147 -15.67 -18.02 3.25
C SER A 147 -16.41 -17.00 2.38
N LEU A 148 -17.28 -16.20 3.00
CA LEU A 148 -18.02 -15.13 2.33
C LEU A 148 -17.07 -14.14 1.62
N ALA A 149 -15.97 -13.77 2.27
CA ALA A 149 -14.98 -12.87 1.69
C ALA A 149 -14.25 -13.48 0.48
N ARG A 150 -13.94 -14.78 0.50
CA ARG A 150 -13.30 -15.50 -0.62
C ARG A 150 -14.21 -15.58 -1.84
N GLU A 151 -15.51 -15.81 -1.63
CA GLU A 151 -16.51 -15.88 -2.71
C GLU A 151 -16.59 -14.59 -3.52
N GLN A 152 -16.26 -13.44 -2.92
CA GLN A 152 -16.24 -12.15 -3.60
C GLN A 152 -15.14 -12.04 -4.66
N LYS A 153 -14.15 -12.95 -4.68
CA LYS A 153 -12.99 -12.94 -5.60
C LYS A 153 -12.28 -11.58 -5.69
N LYS A 154 -12.40 -10.77 -4.63
CA LYS A 154 -11.74 -9.47 -4.51
C LYS A 154 -10.28 -9.69 -4.17
N LYS A 155 -9.43 -8.78 -4.65
CA LYS A 155 -8.00 -8.78 -4.36
C LYS A 155 -7.64 -7.58 -3.49
N THR A 156 -6.64 -7.75 -2.63
CA THR A 156 -6.05 -6.64 -1.88
C THR A 156 -5.13 -5.83 -2.78
N VAL A 157 -4.82 -4.58 -2.40
CA VAL A 157 -4.11 -3.61 -3.25
C VAL A 157 -2.77 -4.14 -3.78
N GLU A 158 -2.00 -4.82 -2.91
CA GLU A 158 -0.71 -5.40 -3.30
C GLU A 158 -0.80 -6.89 -3.63
N HIS A 159 -1.99 -7.49 -3.50
CA HIS A 159 -2.21 -8.92 -3.75
C HIS A 159 -1.35 -9.89 -2.91
N MET A 160 -0.70 -9.38 -1.85
CA MET A 160 0.19 -10.15 -0.97
C MET A 160 -0.55 -10.98 0.08
N VAL A 161 -1.76 -10.56 0.45
CA VAL A 161 -2.63 -11.26 1.41
C VAL A 161 -4.04 -11.38 0.85
N GLY A 162 -4.74 -12.45 1.22
CA GLY A 162 -6.11 -12.70 0.80
C GLY A 162 -7.09 -11.62 1.31
N TYR A 163 -8.17 -11.40 0.56
CA TYR A 163 -9.20 -10.45 0.97
C TYR A 163 -9.96 -10.92 2.22
N ASP A 164 -10.05 -12.23 2.42
CA ASP A 164 -10.52 -12.87 3.64
C ASP A 164 -9.70 -12.49 4.87
N ILE A 165 -8.37 -12.48 4.77
CA ILE A 165 -7.50 -12.02 5.86
C ILE A 165 -7.75 -10.54 6.17
N LYS A 166 -7.95 -9.70 5.16
CA LYS A 166 -8.34 -8.30 5.36
C LYS A 166 -9.67 -8.18 6.12
N MET A 167 -10.64 -9.05 5.81
CA MET A 167 -11.93 -9.04 6.51
C MET A 167 -11.81 -9.48 7.97
N VAL A 168 -11.00 -10.50 8.28
CA VAL A 168 -10.71 -10.89 9.67
C VAL A 168 -10.00 -9.78 10.44
N PHE A 169 -9.01 -9.13 9.81
CA PHE A 169 -8.32 -7.99 10.40
C PHE A 169 -9.30 -6.85 10.73
N LEU A 170 -10.20 -6.50 9.79
CA LEU A 170 -11.21 -5.47 10.01
C LEU A 170 -12.22 -5.85 11.09
N TYR A 171 -12.61 -7.12 11.18
CA TYR A 171 -13.47 -7.61 12.26
C TYR A 171 -12.80 -7.41 13.64
N GLY A 172 -11.55 -7.86 13.79
CA GLY A 172 -10.78 -7.62 15.02
C GLY A 172 -10.59 -6.13 15.32
N TYR A 173 -10.35 -5.32 14.30
CA TYR A 173 -10.25 -3.86 14.42
C TYR A 173 -11.57 -3.23 14.90
N PHE A 174 -12.72 -3.67 14.37
CA PHE A 174 -14.03 -3.18 14.80
C PHE A 174 -14.41 -3.61 16.22
N LEU A 175 -14.05 -4.83 16.62
CA LEU A 175 -14.16 -5.27 18.02
C LEU A 175 -13.31 -4.40 18.94
N GLY A 176 -12.04 -4.16 18.58
CA GLY A 176 -11.13 -3.31 19.36
C GLY A 176 -11.57 -1.84 19.43
N MET A 177 -12.33 -1.37 18.44
CA MET A 177 -12.95 -0.04 18.45
C MET A 177 -14.31 0.00 19.15
N GLY A 178 -14.86 -1.14 19.58
CA GLY A 178 -16.20 -1.25 20.18
C GLY A 178 -17.35 -0.99 19.20
N VAL A 179 -17.09 -0.99 17.88
CA VAL A 179 -18.13 -0.82 16.86
C VAL A 179 -19.03 -2.05 16.79
N ILE A 180 -18.45 -3.23 17.02
CA ILE A 180 -19.18 -4.49 17.17
C ILE A 180 -19.05 -4.90 18.63
N THR A 181 -20.18 -5.14 19.29
CA THR A 181 -20.23 -5.65 20.67
C THR A 181 -20.80 -7.07 20.67
N GLU A 182 -20.32 -7.91 21.58
CA GLU A 182 -20.71 -9.32 21.69
C GLU A 182 -22.21 -9.52 21.96
N ASN A 183 -22.88 -8.51 22.52
CA ASN A 183 -24.32 -8.50 22.76
C ASN A 183 -25.03 -7.65 21.70
N ASN A 184 -25.57 -8.31 20.68
CA ASN A 184 -26.61 -7.76 19.81
C ASN A 184 -27.97 -7.81 20.52
N GLU A 185 -28.07 -7.19 21.69
CA GLU A 185 -29.34 -6.84 22.32
C GLU A 185 -29.40 -5.32 22.56
N ASN A 186 -30.56 -4.75 22.24
CA ASN A 186 -30.82 -3.33 22.07
C ASN A 186 -30.61 -2.51 23.35
N CYS A 187 -29.75 -1.47 23.31
CA CYS A 187 -29.90 -0.22 24.09
C CYS A 187 -28.89 0.82 23.57
N GLU A 188 -29.30 1.68 22.62
CA GLU A 188 -28.39 2.65 21.98
C GLU A 188 -27.90 3.77 22.90
N ASP A 189 -28.62 4.10 23.98
CA ASP A 189 -28.32 5.26 24.82
C ASP A 189 -27.32 4.96 25.95
N GLU A 190 -27.32 3.75 26.51
CA GLU A 190 -26.27 3.31 27.44
C GLU A 190 -24.91 3.16 26.73
N LYS A 191 -24.93 2.66 25.48
CA LYS A 191 -23.74 2.48 24.64
C LYS A 191 -23.04 3.81 24.33
N LYS A 192 -23.79 4.88 24.05
CA LYS A 192 -23.19 6.22 23.82
C LYS A 192 -22.50 6.76 25.08
N THR A 193 -23.10 6.55 26.25
CA THR A 193 -22.57 7.06 27.51
C THR A 193 -21.28 6.34 27.91
N GLU A 194 -21.23 5.02 27.76
CA GLU A 194 -20.02 4.23 28.03
C GLU A 194 -18.89 4.53 27.04
N TYR A 195 -19.22 4.70 25.76
CA TYR A 195 -18.26 5.08 24.72
C TYR A 195 -17.63 6.47 24.99
N LEU A 196 -18.43 7.44 25.43
CA LEU A 196 -17.93 8.78 25.80
C LEU A 196 -17.02 8.72 27.04
N MET A 197 -17.33 7.87 28.03
CA MET A 197 -16.48 7.67 29.20
C MET A 197 -15.15 7.01 28.83
N GLN A 198 -15.16 6.03 27.92
CA GLN A 198 -13.92 5.39 27.44
C GLN A 198 -13.07 6.32 26.58
N ILE A 199 -13.68 7.15 25.72
CA ILE A 199 -12.96 8.19 24.96
C ILE A 199 -12.29 9.19 25.91
N ASN A 200 -12.98 9.66 26.95
CA ASN A 200 -12.39 10.55 27.95
C ASN A 200 -11.21 9.89 28.70
N ARG A 201 -11.32 8.60 29.00
CA ARG A 201 -10.24 7.85 29.65
C ARG A 201 -9.03 7.66 28.73
N LEU A 202 -9.25 7.34 27.46
CA LEU A 202 -8.18 7.08 26.48
C LEU A 202 -7.51 8.38 26.01
N SER A 203 -8.28 9.46 25.83
CA SER A 203 -7.77 10.78 25.45
C SER A 203 -6.77 11.33 26.46
N SER A 204 -6.93 11.06 27.76
CA SER A 204 -5.98 11.42 28.80
C SER A 204 -4.59 10.78 28.66
N LYS A 205 -4.46 9.73 27.84
CA LYS A 205 -3.23 8.97 27.60
C LYS A 205 -2.68 9.13 26.19
N MET A 206 -3.32 9.93 25.35
CA MET A 206 -2.97 10.10 23.93
C MET A 206 -2.20 11.40 23.68
N ASN A 207 -1.27 11.37 22.73
CA ASN A 207 -0.62 12.59 22.26
C ASN A 207 -1.52 13.38 21.29
N ALA A 208 -1.17 14.65 21.04
CA ALA A 208 -1.97 15.56 20.23
C ALA A 208 -2.28 15.03 18.81
N LYS A 209 -1.37 14.26 18.21
CA LYS A 209 -1.55 13.68 16.86
C LYS A 209 -2.55 12.53 16.88
N GLN A 210 -2.53 11.70 17.92
CA GLN A 210 -3.47 10.60 18.13
C GLN A 210 -4.89 11.13 18.44
N LEU A 211 -5.00 12.15 19.28
CA LEU A 211 -6.26 12.85 19.58
C LEU A 211 -6.93 13.42 18.34
N LYS A 212 -6.16 14.05 17.44
CA LYS A 212 -6.69 14.64 16.20
C LYS A 212 -7.27 13.60 15.25
N LYS A 213 -6.67 12.41 15.18
CA LYS A 213 -7.20 11.27 14.41
C LYS A 213 -8.47 10.70 15.04
N LEU A 214 -8.50 10.55 16.36
CA LEU A 214 -9.69 10.08 17.09
C LEU A 214 -10.87 11.03 16.87
N TYR A 215 -10.65 12.34 17.02
CA TYR A 215 -11.68 13.37 16.81
C TYR A 215 -12.29 13.32 15.40
N TYR A 216 -11.45 13.14 14.36
CA TYR A 216 -11.93 13.01 12.99
C TYR A 216 -12.81 11.76 12.77
N HIS A 217 -12.47 10.65 13.42
CA HIS A 217 -13.26 9.41 13.35
C HIS A 217 -14.57 9.49 14.14
N VAL A 218 -14.55 10.11 15.32
CA VAL A 218 -15.75 10.31 16.16
C VAL A 218 -16.78 11.17 15.43
N ASN A 219 -16.37 12.30 14.83
CA ASN A 219 -17.30 13.15 14.07
C ASN A 219 -17.92 12.42 12.86
N ARG A 220 -17.22 11.46 12.24
CA ARG A 220 -17.79 10.65 11.14
C ARG A 220 -18.83 9.64 11.60
N ILE A 221 -18.83 9.23 12.85
CA ILE A 221 -19.79 8.28 13.42
C ILE A 221 -21.03 9.01 13.93
N PHE A 222 -20.85 10.21 14.53
CA PHE A 222 -21.96 10.95 15.15
C PHE A 222 -22.69 11.94 14.22
N VAL A 223 -22.12 12.31 13.08
CA VAL A 223 -22.71 13.32 12.16
C VAL A 223 -23.34 12.69 10.91
N SER A 224 -23.33 11.37 10.77
CA SER A 224 -23.97 10.66 9.65
C SER A 224 -25.28 9.95 10.04
N LEU A 225 -26.10 10.61 10.86
CA LEU A 225 -27.54 10.34 11.01
C LEU A 225 -28.33 11.43 10.30
#